data_AF-A0A067TS70-F1
#
_entry.id   AF-A0A067TS70-F1
#
_cell.length_a   1.000
_cell.length_b   1.000
_cell.length_c   1.000
_cell.angle_alpha   90.00
_cell.angle_beta   90.00
_cell.angle_gamma   90.00
#
_symmetry.space_group_name_H-M   'P 1'
#
loop_
_entity.id
_entity.type
_entity.pdbx_description
1 polymer ?
#
loop_
_entity_poly.entity_id
_entity_poly.type
_entity_poly.pdbx_seq_one_letter_code
_entity_poly.pdbx_strand_id
1 'polypeptide(L)'
;MRRAQSVRHYARPSLALAADDLGVLREGDESNEDILRRQLLEKDQECDRLQMTIQALQEQLSLRPPIEKHQALEKDNKNLEILLQGANRENQKTMADIERSRAREKMLERELNRLAGDNWQANLEIPPSTLSLRSSSGVSTGLNMMHHRSNTIASPMSYNVTRHHSPSPSPRPDSSSGSRSSARTSSSPTPYDHPSRAQQPQDQEHREAQRQAALAQIEQVRLLILGIDQKLDMREEKLTKMVERAEGEGRRYESKAAEAQAAGVMH
;
A
#
# COMPACT_ATOMS: atom_id res chain seq x y z
N MET A 1 -38.18 9.20 -1.95
CA MET A 1 -38.12 10.64 -2.23
C MET A 1 -39.26 11.35 -1.51
N ARG A 2 -38.96 12.19 -0.50
CA ARG A 2 -39.98 13.00 0.20
C ARG A 2 -39.91 14.42 -0.37
N ARG A 3 -40.96 14.85 -1.07
CA ARG A 3 -41.13 16.25 -1.52
C ARG A 3 -41.48 17.11 -0.30
N ALA A 4 -40.57 17.98 0.12
CA ALA A 4 -40.87 19.02 1.08
C ALA A 4 -41.71 20.11 0.40
N GLN A 5 -42.98 20.23 0.78
CA GLN A 5 -43.82 21.36 0.39
C GLN A 5 -43.48 22.57 1.27
N SER A 6 -42.69 23.50 0.75
CA SER A 6 -42.50 24.80 1.38
C SER A 6 -43.67 25.71 0.98
N VAL A 7 -44.67 25.79 1.86
CA VAL A 7 -45.75 26.77 1.75
C VAL A 7 -45.15 28.13 2.11
N ARG A 8 -44.74 28.90 1.09
CA ARG A 8 -44.32 30.29 1.27
C ARG A 8 -45.55 31.17 1.42
N HIS A 9 -45.86 31.52 2.66
CA HIS A 9 -46.75 32.62 2.97
C HIS A 9 -46.06 33.93 2.57
N TYR A 10 -46.36 34.44 1.38
CA TYR A 10 -46.04 35.83 1.05
C TYR A 10 -47.00 36.71 1.84
N ALA A 11 -46.50 37.30 2.93
CA ALA A 11 -47.19 38.39 3.59
C ALA A 11 -47.37 39.51 2.56
N ARG A 12 -48.63 39.75 2.17
CA ARG A 12 -49.04 40.88 1.34
C ARG A 12 -48.52 42.15 2.05
N PRO A 13 -47.65 42.97 1.42
CA PRO A 13 -47.32 44.27 1.98
C PRO A 13 -48.58 45.11 1.89
N SER A 14 -49.28 45.26 3.01
CA SER A 14 -50.35 46.23 3.13
C SER A 14 -49.71 47.60 2.97
N LEU A 15 -49.90 48.20 1.79
CA LEU A 15 -49.61 49.60 1.49
C LEU A 15 -50.59 50.45 2.31
N ALA A 16 -50.33 50.53 3.62
CA ALA A 16 -51.00 51.48 4.50
C ALA A 16 -50.42 52.86 4.17
N LEU A 17 -51.04 53.50 3.16
CA LEU A 17 -51.05 54.94 3.02
C LEU A 17 -51.63 55.49 4.34
N ALA A 18 -50.72 55.87 5.25
CA ALA A 18 -51.06 56.63 6.44
C ALA A 18 -51.67 57.95 5.97
N ALA A 19 -53.00 58.05 6.03
CA ALA A 19 -53.68 59.32 6.02
C ALA A 19 -53.35 60.01 7.36
N ASP A 20 -52.28 60.80 7.36
CA ASP A 20 -51.91 61.68 8.46
C ASP A 20 -52.70 62.98 8.31
N ASP A 21 -53.87 62.97 8.95
CA ASP A 21 -54.82 64.07 8.99
C ASP A 21 -54.42 64.98 10.15
N LEU A 22 -53.34 65.79 9.99
CA LEU A 22 -53.05 67.02 10.74
C LEU A 22 -51.71 67.68 10.32
N GLY A 23 -51.79 68.43 9.22
CA GLY A 23 -51.21 69.78 9.11
C GLY A 23 -49.79 70.04 9.63
N VAL A 24 -48.79 69.56 8.93
CA VAL A 24 -47.54 70.32 8.71
C VAL A 24 -47.15 70.11 7.24
N LEU A 25 -47.43 71.11 6.41
CA LEU A 25 -47.00 71.17 5.00
C LEU A 25 -45.46 71.16 4.96
N ARG A 26 -44.86 69.97 4.94
CA ARG A 26 -43.49 69.82 4.45
C ARG A 26 -43.56 70.00 2.94
N GLU A 27 -43.03 71.11 2.44
CA GLU A 27 -42.83 71.39 1.01
C GLU A 27 -41.74 70.47 0.38
N GLY A 28 -41.85 69.18 0.68
CA GLY A 28 -41.09 68.09 0.09
C GLY A 28 -42.02 66.91 -0.20
N ASP A 29 -43.26 67.21 -0.60
CA ASP A 29 -44.25 66.22 -1.04
C ASP A 29 -43.80 65.63 -2.37
N GLU A 30 -42.95 64.60 -2.28
CA GLU A 30 -42.76 63.67 -3.38
C GLU A 30 -44.15 63.15 -3.79
N SER A 31 -44.57 63.41 -5.03
CA SER A 31 -45.84 62.91 -5.54
C SER A 31 -45.88 61.39 -5.35
N ASN A 32 -47.05 60.83 -5.02
CA ASN A 32 -47.25 59.38 -4.98
C ASN A 32 -46.72 58.68 -6.25
N GLU A 33 -46.76 59.38 -7.38
CA GLU A 33 -46.19 58.92 -8.65
C GLU A 33 -44.66 58.76 -8.60
N ASP A 34 -43.93 59.69 -7.98
CA ASP A 34 -42.47 59.64 -7.86
C ASP A 34 -42.01 58.54 -6.89
N ILE A 35 -42.79 58.27 -5.84
CA ILE A 35 -42.56 57.12 -4.94
C ILE A 35 -42.69 55.81 -5.71
N LEU A 36 -43.74 55.66 -6.53
CA LEU A 36 -43.95 54.47 -7.35
C LEU A 36 -42.85 54.28 -8.39
N ARG A 37 -42.37 55.36 -9.03
CA ARG A 37 -41.21 55.31 -9.95
C ARG A 37 -39.94 54.86 -9.25
N ARG A 38 -39.66 55.37 -8.05
CA ARG A 38 -38.49 54.96 -7.24
C ARG A 38 -38.58 53.47 -6.87
N GLN A 39 -39.75 53.02 -6.41
CA GLN A 39 -39.97 51.62 -6.07
C GLN A 39 -39.84 50.70 -7.29
N LEU A 40 -40.35 51.11 -8.45
CA LEU A 40 -40.21 50.34 -9.69
C LEU A 40 -38.73 50.19 -10.07
N LEU A 41 -37.96 51.29 -10.04
CA LEU A 41 -36.52 51.24 -10.31
C LEU A 41 -35.75 50.38 -9.31
N GLU A 42 -36.10 50.45 -8.02
CA GLU A 42 -35.50 49.59 -6.99
C GLU A 42 -35.81 48.11 -7.25
N LYS A 43 -37.03 47.80 -7.68
CA LYS A 43 -37.45 46.45 -8.05
C LYS A 43 -36.74 45.95 -9.32
N ASP A 44 -36.57 46.80 -10.33
CA ASP A 44 -35.81 46.47 -11.53
C ASP A 44 -34.33 46.15 -11.20
N GLN A 45 -33.70 46.97 -10.36
CA GLN A 45 -32.33 46.71 -9.87
C GLN A 45 -32.24 45.41 -9.04
N GLU A 46 -33.26 45.11 -8.24
CA GLU A 46 -33.35 43.85 -7.52
C GLU A 46 -33.49 42.65 -8.47
N CYS A 47 -34.33 42.78 -9.50
CA CYS A 47 -34.48 41.78 -10.56
C CYS A 47 -33.16 41.52 -11.29
N ASP A 48 -32.43 42.56 -11.69
CA ASP A 48 -31.12 42.42 -12.34
C ASP A 48 -30.11 41.70 -11.44
N ARG A 49 -30.05 42.08 -10.16
CA ARG A 49 -29.17 41.43 -9.17
C ARG A 49 -29.50 39.96 -8.98
N LEU A 50 -30.79 39.62 -8.89
CA LEU A 50 -31.23 38.23 -8.79
C LEU A 50 -30.90 37.45 -10.06
N GLN A 51 -31.07 38.05 -11.23
CA GLN A 51 -30.75 37.44 -12.51
C GLN A 51 -29.25 37.15 -12.64
N MET A 52 -28.39 38.09 -12.27
CA MET A 52 -26.94 37.88 -12.18
C MET A 52 -26.59 36.74 -11.22
N THR A 53 -27.25 36.67 -10.06
CA THR A 53 -27.02 35.62 -9.07
C THR A 53 -27.44 34.25 -9.62
N ILE A 54 -28.60 34.17 -10.29
CA ILE A 54 -29.08 32.94 -10.93
C ILE A 54 -28.08 32.48 -11.99
N GLN A 55 -27.59 33.40 -12.84
CA GLN A 55 -26.62 33.07 -13.87
C GLN A 55 -25.30 32.56 -13.28
N ALA A 56 -24.79 33.21 -12.24
CA ALA A 56 -23.58 32.76 -11.53
C ALA A 56 -23.75 31.37 -10.91
N LEU A 57 -24.92 31.08 -10.32
CA LEU A 57 -25.22 29.75 -9.76
C LEU A 57 -25.34 28.68 -10.85
N GLN A 58 -25.93 29.01 -11.99
CA GLN A 58 -26.00 28.10 -13.15
C GLN A 58 -24.60 27.78 -13.69
N GLU A 59 -23.73 28.79 -13.79
CA GLU A 59 -22.34 28.59 -14.19
C GLU A 59 -21.61 27.68 -13.18
N GLN A 60 -21.75 27.92 -11.88
CA GLN A 60 -21.18 27.05 -10.85
C GLN A 60 -21.71 25.61 -10.90
N LEU A 61 -23.00 25.42 -11.19
CA LEU A 61 -23.59 24.09 -11.35
C LEU A 61 -23.05 23.38 -12.60
N SER A 62 -22.84 24.12 -13.70
CA SER A 62 -22.30 23.56 -14.93
C SER A 62 -20.83 23.11 -14.79
N LEU A 63 -20.07 23.74 -13.88
CA LEU A 63 -18.69 23.37 -13.56
C LEU A 63 -18.59 22.15 -12.65
N ARG A 64 -19.68 21.68 -12.04
CA ARG A 64 -19.64 20.50 -11.19
C ARG A 64 -19.37 19.26 -12.04
N PRO A 65 -18.37 18.44 -11.68
CA PRO A 65 -18.15 17.17 -12.35
C PRO A 65 -19.41 16.29 -12.29
N PRO A 66 -19.66 15.47 -13.33
CA PRO A 66 -20.74 14.50 -13.33
C PRO A 66 -20.60 13.54 -12.14
N ILE A 67 -21.72 13.16 -11.54
CA ILE A 67 -21.76 12.31 -10.33
C ILE A 67 -21.10 10.95 -10.60
N GLU A 68 -21.18 10.48 -11.83
CA GLU A 68 -20.56 9.25 -12.32
C GLU A 68 -19.04 9.30 -12.15
N LYS A 69 -18.41 10.45 -12.40
CA LYS A 69 -16.97 10.64 -12.22
C LYS A 69 -16.59 10.55 -10.74
N HIS A 70 -17.41 11.10 -9.85
CA HIS A 70 -17.18 10.98 -8.41
C HIS A 70 -17.30 9.53 -7.93
N GLN A 71 -18.34 8.81 -8.38
CA GLN A 71 -18.53 7.40 -8.04
C GLN A 71 -17.42 6.51 -8.57
N ALA A 72 -16.92 6.78 -9.79
CA ALA A 72 -15.78 6.08 -10.35
C ALA A 72 -14.52 6.27 -9.48
N LEU A 73 -14.22 7.51 -9.09
CA LEU A 73 -13.10 7.82 -8.20
C LEU A 73 -13.25 7.16 -6.82
N GLU A 74 -14.45 7.11 -6.25
CA GLU A 74 -14.70 6.40 -5.00
C GLU A 74 -14.44 4.88 -5.12
N LYS A 75 -14.83 4.28 -6.26
CA LYS A 75 -14.60 2.86 -6.53
C LYS A 75 -13.11 2.56 -6.70
N ASP A 76 -12.39 3.41 -7.42
CA ASP A 76 -10.95 3.28 -7.61
C ASP A 76 -10.18 3.46 -6.30
N ASN A 77 -10.56 4.43 -5.46
CA ASN A 77 -9.98 4.60 -4.13
C ASN A 77 -10.16 3.35 -3.26
N LYS A 78 -11.37 2.76 -3.25
CA LYS A 78 -11.63 1.48 -2.54
C LYS A 78 -10.76 0.34 -3.08
N ASN A 79 -10.59 0.27 -4.40
CA ASN A 79 -9.73 -0.73 -5.03
C ASN A 79 -8.26 -0.57 -4.62
N LEU A 80 -7.75 0.67 -4.64
CA LEU A 80 -6.38 0.98 -4.20
C LEU A 80 -6.17 0.66 -2.73
N GLU A 81 -7.17 0.89 -1.88
CA GLU A 81 -7.09 0.54 -0.45
C GLU A 81 -6.98 -0.97 -0.24
N ILE A 82 -7.72 -1.78 -1.00
CA ILE A 82 -7.61 -3.25 -0.97
C ILE A 82 -6.20 -3.69 -1.41
N LEU A 83 -5.68 -3.12 -2.49
CA LEU A 83 -4.33 -3.42 -2.99
C LEU A 83 -3.25 -3.05 -1.97
N LEU A 84 -3.36 -1.87 -1.35
CA LEU A 84 -2.44 -1.41 -0.31
C LEU A 84 -2.45 -2.36 0.89
N GLN A 85 -3.62 -2.80 1.34
CA GLN A 85 -3.74 -3.79 2.42
C GLN A 85 -3.11 -5.12 2.03
N GLY A 86 -3.30 -5.58 0.79
CA GLY A 86 -2.65 -6.77 0.24
C GLY A 86 -1.12 -6.68 0.29
N ALA A 87 -0.56 -5.60 -0.24
CA ALA A 87 0.88 -5.34 -0.25
C ALA A 87 1.47 -5.26 1.16
N ASN A 88 0.77 -4.64 2.11
CA ASN A 88 1.22 -4.57 3.50
C ASN A 88 1.26 -5.94 4.18
N ARG A 89 0.26 -6.80 3.95
CA ARG A 89 0.27 -8.18 4.46
C ARG A 89 1.43 -8.99 3.88
N GLU A 90 1.70 -8.82 2.59
CA GLU A 90 2.82 -9.49 1.93
C GLU A 90 4.17 -9.01 2.48
N ASN A 91 4.37 -7.70 2.62
CA ASN A 91 5.57 -7.14 3.25
C ASN A 91 5.80 -7.67 4.66
N GLN A 92 4.75 -7.76 5.48
CA GLN A 92 4.84 -8.34 6.83
C GLN A 92 5.29 -9.80 6.79
N LYS A 93 4.74 -10.59 5.85
CA LYS A 93 5.13 -11.99 5.66
C LYS A 93 6.60 -12.10 5.24
N THR A 94 7.05 -11.31 4.28
CA THR A 94 8.45 -11.30 3.83
C THR A 94 9.41 -10.90 4.95
N MET A 95 9.06 -9.91 5.76
CA MET A 95 9.85 -9.52 6.93
C MET A 95 9.97 -10.67 7.94
N ALA A 96 8.87 -11.38 8.23
CA ALA A 96 8.90 -12.55 9.10
C ALA A 96 9.77 -13.70 8.53
N ASP A 97 9.76 -13.89 7.21
CA ASP A 97 10.61 -14.89 6.53
C ASP A 97 12.09 -14.54 6.60
N ILE A 98 12.43 -13.25 6.43
CA ILE A 98 13.80 -12.74 6.62
C ILE A 98 14.25 -12.96 8.06
N GLU A 99 13.40 -12.67 9.05
CA GLU A 99 13.71 -12.88 10.46
C GLU A 99 13.95 -14.35 10.80
N ARG A 100 13.09 -15.26 10.31
CA ARG A 100 13.29 -16.71 10.46
C ARG A 100 14.61 -17.18 9.82
N SER A 101 14.94 -16.65 8.65
CA SER A 101 16.18 -16.99 7.94
C SER A 101 17.41 -16.50 8.69
N ARG A 102 17.40 -15.26 9.21
CA ARG A 102 18.44 -14.72 10.08
C ARG A 102 18.60 -15.51 11.38
N ALA A 103 17.49 -15.98 11.97
CA ALA A 103 17.56 -16.81 13.17
C ALA A 103 18.23 -18.16 12.89
N ARG A 104 17.91 -18.79 11.75
CA ARG A 104 18.55 -20.03 11.29
C ARG A 104 20.04 -19.81 10.99
N GLU A 105 20.39 -18.73 10.29
CA GLU A 105 21.78 -18.34 10.02
C GLU A 105 22.59 -18.21 11.32
N LYS A 106 22.09 -17.45 12.29
CA LYS A 106 22.73 -17.32 13.62
C LYS A 106 22.88 -18.66 14.35
N MET A 107 21.96 -19.59 14.19
CA MET A 107 22.09 -20.93 14.78
C MET A 107 23.25 -21.70 14.14
N LEU A 108 23.33 -21.67 12.80
CA LEU A 108 24.41 -22.33 12.05
C LEU A 108 25.77 -21.71 12.35
N GLU A 109 25.86 -20.38 12.44
CA GLU A 109 27.09 -19.67 12.83
C GLU A 109 27.56 -20.11 14.22
N ARG A 110 26.66 -20.24 15.20
CA ARG A 110 27.01 -20.75 16.54
C ARG A 110 27.53 -22.18 16.51
N GLU A 111 26.92 -23.06 15.71
CA GLU A 111 27.38 -24.44 15.57
C GLU A 111 28.74 -24.52 14.87
N LEU A 112 28.99 -23.68 13.86
CA LEU A 112 30.31 -23.56 13.22
C LEU A 112 31.37 -23.08 14.21
N ASN A 113 31.08 -22.03 14.99
CA ASN A 113 31.95 -21.58 16.06
C ASN A 113 32.22 -22.69 17.09
N ARG A 114 31.19 -23.49 17.44
CA ARG A 114 31.33 -24.61 18.38
C ARG A 114 32.26 -25.71 17.85
N LEU A 115 32.15 -26.06 16.57
CA LEU A 115 32.87 -27.19 15.97
C LEU A 115 34.28 -26.83 15.49
N ALA A 116 34.46 -25.64 14.90
CA ALA A 116 35.70 -25.22 14.24
C ALA A 116 36.39 -24.02 14.92
N GLY A 117 35.83 -23.51 16.02
CA GLY A 117 36.32 -22.35 16.76
C GLY A 117 35.92 -21.01 16.13
N ASP A 118 36.30 -19.91 16.76
CA ASP A 118 35.93 -18.55 16.32
C ASP A 118 36.51 -18.17 14.95
N ASN A 119 37.57 -18.84 14.52
CA ASN A 119 38.22 -18.64 13.22
C ASN A 119 37.79 -19.67 12.16
N TRP A 120 36.58 -20.22 12.26
CA TRP A 120 36.10 -21.25 11.33
C TRP A 120 36.16 -20.81 9.86
N GLN A 121 35.98 -19.53 9.56
CA GLN A 121 36.13 -19.00 8.19
C GLN A 121 37.55 -19.17 7.65
N ALA A 122 38.57 -18.85 8.47
CA ALA A 122 39.98 -19.00 8.10
C ALA A 122 40.37 -20.48 8.03
N ASN A 123 39.89 -21.30 8.96
CA ASN A 123 40.16 -22.74 9.00
C ASN A 123 39.55 -23.50 7.81
N LEU A 124 38.41 -23.03 7.30
CA LEU A 124 37.74 -23.60 6.14
C LEU A 124 38.10 -22.90 4.81
N GLU A 125 39.04 -21.94 4.85
CA GLU A 125 39.44 -21.12 3.69
C GLU A 125 38.25 -20.47 2.96
N ILE A 126 37.18 -20.16 3.68
CA ILE A 126 35.98 -19.53 3.11
C ILE A 126 36.29 -18.03 2.97
N PRO A 127 36.33 -17.48 1.74
CA PRO A 127 36.56 -16.06 1.56
C PRO A 127 35.44 -15.28 2.27
N PRO A 128 35.78 -14.19 2.99
CA PRO A 128 34.77 -13.38 3.67
C PRO A 128 33.74 -12.96 2.63
N SER A 129 32.50 -13.43 2.80
CA SER A 129 31.44 -13.17 1.85
C SER A 129 31.13 -11.68 1.84
N THR A 130 31.67 -10.96 0.86
CA THR A 130 31.38 -9.54 0.58
C THR A 130 29.98 -9.32 0.01
N LEU A 131 29.15 -10.37 -0.05
CA LEU A 131 27.89 -10.42 -0.79
C LEU A 131 26.62 -10.15 0.03
N SER A 132 26.72 -9.77 1.31
CA SER A 132 25.52 -9.50 2.16
C SER A 132 24.69 -8.25 1.79
N LEU A 133 24.86 -7.67 0.60
CA LEU A 133 23.98 -6.61 0.09
C LEU A 133 23.16 -6.97 -1.16
N ARG A 134 23.21 -8.20 -1.71
CA ARG A 134 22.58 -8.48 -3.03
C ARG A 134 21.54 -9.59 -3.12
N SER A 135 21.11 -10.22 -2.03
CA SER A 135 20.11 -11.32 -2.11
C SER A 135 18.85 -11.07 -1.29
N SER A 136 17.88 -10.33 -1.86
CA SER A 136 16.44 -10.69 -1.80
C SER A 136 15.57 -9.84 -2.75
N SER A 137 15.74 -9.97 -4.06
CA SER A 137 14.62 -9.80 -5.03
C SER A 137 15.09 -10.26 -6.41
N GLY A 138 14.94 -11.56 -6.65
CA GLY A 138 15.33 -12.19 -7.91
C GLY A 138 14.34 -13.28 -8.29
N VAL A 139 13.06 -12.93 -8.45
CA VAL A 139 12.22 -13.60 -9.44
C VAL A 139 12.25 -12.71 -10.67
N SER A 140 13.15 -13.10 -11.57
CA SER A 140 13.28 -12.58 -12.92
C SER A 140 12.21 -13.24 -13.80
N THR A 141 11.15 -12.50 -14.09
CA THR A 141 10.51 -12.54 -15.41
C THR A 141 10.71 -11.15 -15.99
N GLY A 142 11.57 -11.09 -17.01
CA GLY A 142 12.14 -9.86 -17.50
C GLY A 142 11.12 -8.93 -18.14
N LEU A 143 11.12 -7.68 -17.68
CA LEU A 143 10.97 -6.51 -18.52
C LEU A 143 11.82 -5.41 -17.85
N ASN A 144 13.01 -5.18 -18.41
CA ASN A 144 13.77 -3.96 -18.21
C ASN A 144 12.92 -2.79 -18.72
N MET A 145 12.12 -2.18 -17.84
CA MET A 145 11.54 -0.88 -18.11
C MET A 145 12.27 0.13 -17.23
N MET A 146 13.32 0.71 -17.82
CA MET A 146 13.94 1.95 -17.35
C MET A 146 12.86 3.02 -17.21
N HIS A 147 12.27 3.15 -16.02
CA HIS A 147 11.67 4.40 -15.63
C HIS A 147 12.76 5.29 -15.06
N HIS A 148 13.35 6.08 -15.95
CA HIS A 148 13.76 7.43 -15.63
C HIS A 148 12.63 8.07 -14.82
N ARG A 149 12.85 8.25 -13.52
CA ARG A 149 12.00 9.10 -12.70
C ARG A 149 12.22 10.52 -13.19
N SER A 150 11.36 10.96 -14.10
CA SER A 150 11.21 12.36 -14.45
C SER A 150 10.88 13.14 -13.19
N ASN A 151 11.76 14.08 -12.84
CA ASN A 151 11.44 15.22 -12.00
C ASN A 151 10.31 16.00 -12.66
N THR A 152 9.08 15.83 -12.21
CA THR A 152 8.05 16.84 -12.40
C THR A 152 8.01 17.73 -11.17
N ILE A 153 8.49 18.95 -11.38
CA ILE A 153 8.13 20.16 -10.64
C ILE A 153 6.63 20.13 -10.32
N ALA A 154 6.29 20.10 -9.03
CA ALA A 154 5.00 20.55 -8.54
C ALA A 154 5.23 21.27 -7.20
N SER A 155 4.73 22.49 -7.15
CA SER A 155 4.98 23.56 -6.18
C SER A 155 4.70 23.18 -4.71
N PRO A 156 5.41 23.79 -3.75
CA PRO A 156 5.07 23.68 -2.34
C PRO A 156 3.96 24.68 -1.98
N MET A 157 2.82 24.21 -1.49
CA MET A 157 2.01 25.02 -0.57
C MET A 157 2.53 24.77 0.85
N SER A 158 3.12 25.82 1.40
CA SER A 158 3.64 25.90 2.75
C SER A 158 2.52 25.86 3.77
N TYR A 159 2.56 24.90 4.69
CA TYR A 159 2.01 25.09 6.04
C TYR A 159 3.06 24.60 7.04
N ASN A 160 3.56 25.55 7.83
CA ASN A 160 4.51 25.33 8.91
C ASN A 160 3.90 24.42 9.99
N VAL A 161 4.56 23.29 10.28
CA VAL A 161 4.50 22.65 11.60
C VAL A 161 5.91 22.25 12.01
N THR A 162 6.33 22.90 13.09
CA THR A 162 7.46 22.67 14.01
C THR A 162 8.40 21.49 13.80
N ARG A 163 9.67 21.87 13.60
CA ARG A 163 10.90 21.09 13.77
C ARG A 163 11.00 20.46 15.16
N HIS A 164 11.26 19.16 15.21
CA HIS A 164 12.09 18.57 16.27
C HIS A 164 13.13 17.62 15.64
N HIS A 165 14.32 17.70 16.22
CA HIS A 165 15.60 17.25 15.70
C HIS A 165 15.86 15.79 16.03
N SER A 166 16.61 15.09 15.18
CA SER A 166 17.36 13.89 15.56
C SER A 166 18.64 13.83 14.71
N PRO A 167 19.83 14.00 15.31
CA PRO A 167 21.08 13.89 14.59
C PRO A 167 21.49 12.41 14.42
N SER A 168 21.96 12.13 13.20
CA SER A 168 22.57 10.89 12.76
C SER A 168 23.90 10.62 13.48
N PRO A 169 24.24 9.37 13.86
CA PRO A 169 25.57 9.03 14.34
C PRO A 169 26.48 8.58 13.18
N SER A 170 27.59 9.30 13.00
CA SER A 170 28.72 8.90 12.16
C SER A 170 29.57 7.82 12.84
N PRO A 171 30.25 6.93 12.09
CA PRO A 171 31.17 5.93 12.62
C PRO A 171 32.56 6.51 12.86
N ARG A 172 33.22 6.05 13.93
CA ARG A 172 34.65 6.27 14.20
C ARG A 172 35.47 5.06 13.78
N PRO A 173 36.65 5.23 13.18
CA PRO A 173 37.71 4.25 13.21
C PRO A 173 38.76 4.65 14.27
N ASP A 174 39.21 3.72 15.10
CA ASP A 174 40.63 3.65 15.49
C ASP A 174 40.98 2.36 16.23
N SER A 175 41.91 1.62 15.64
CA SER A 175 43.21 1.27 16.19
C SER A 175 43.32 0.99 17.69
N SER A 176 43.62 -0.26 18.06
CA SER A 176 44.66 -0.55 19.05
C SER A 176 45.15 -2.00 18.99
N SER A 177 46.37 -2.12 18.49
CA SER A 177 47.48 -2.91 19.02
C SER A 177 47.24 -3.69 20.32
N GLY A 178 47.41 -5.01 20.24
CA GLY A 178 47.57 -5.91 21.38
C GLY A 178 48.58 -7.00 21.05
N SER A 179 49.85 -6.71 21.32
CA SER A 179 51.01 -7.61 21.24
C SER A 179 50.84 -8.84 22.13
N ARG A 180 51.30 -10.02 21.69
CA ARG A 180 52.09 -10.96 22.51
C ARG A 180 52.71 -12.10 21.67
N SER A 181 54.03 -12.06 21.70
CA SER A 181 55.06 -13.07 21.46
C SER A 181 54.72 -14.52 21.82
N SER A 182 55.14 -15.48 20.99
CA SER A 182 56.04 -16.60 21.39
C SER A 182 56.52 -17.46 20.21
N ALA A 183 57.82 -17.32 19.93
CA ALA A 183 58.83 -18.36 19.75
C ALA A 183 58.49 -19.77 19.21
N ARG A 184 59.28 -20.16 18.18
CA ARG A 184 59.92 -21.50 17.93
C ARG A 184 58.93 -22.66 17.64
N THR A 185 59.18 -23.61 16.74
CA THR A 185 60.40 -24.30 16.32
C THR A 185 60.21 -24.89 14.92
N SER A 186 61.25 -24.80 14.11
CA SER A 186 61.49 -25.65 12.96
C SER A 186 61.72 -27.11 13.39
N SER A 187 60.93 -28.04 12.86
CA SER A 187 61.32 -29.44 12.72
C SER A 187 60.41 -30.16 11.72
N SER A 188 60.92 -30.41 10.52
CA SER A 188 60.59 -31.64 9.80
C SER A 188 61.07 -32.83 10.64
N PRO A 189 60.38 -33.98 10.60
CA PRO A 189 60.90 -35.07 9.79
C PRO A 189 59.85 -36.00 9.14
N THR A 190 60.29 -36.63 8.05
CA THR A 190 59.95 -37.98 7.55
C THR A 190 58.58 -38.28 6.92
N PRO A 191 58.57 -38.78 5.66
CA PRO A 191 57.55 -39.68 5.14
C PRO A 191 57.92 -41.11 5.52
N TYR A 192 57.05 -41.92 6.14
CA TYR A 192 57.03 -43.40 6.00
C TYR A 192 55.87 -44.03 6.78
N ASP A 193 55.27 -45.01 6.09
CA ASP A 193 54.67 -46.26 6.55
C ASP A 193 53.31 -46.33 7.27
N HIS A 194 52.41 -46.99 6.52
CA HIS A 194 51.19 -47.64 6.92
C HIS A 194 51.44 -48.78 7.93
N PRO A 195 50.63 -48.87 8.99
CA PRO A 195 50.11 -50.13 9.43
C PRO A 195 48.71 -50.31 8.84
N SER A 196 48.56 -51.32 7.99
CA SER A 196 47.26 -51.88 7.59
C SER A 196 46.42 -52.17 8.84
N ARG A 197 45.57 -51.21 9.20
CA ARG A 197 44.59 -51.33 10.27
C ARG A 197 43.52 -52.29 9.76
N ALA A 198 43.56 -53.51 10.28
CA ALA A 198 42.50 -54.50 10.13
C ALA A 198 41.16 -53.81 10.35
N GLN A 199 40.36 -53.74 9.29
CA GLN A 199 39.04 -53.15 9.28
C GLN A 199 38.19 -53.89 10.29
N GLN A 200 37.81 -53.22 11.38
CA GLN A 200 36.88 -53.74 12.35
C GLN A 200 35.49 -53.80 11.70
N PRO A 201 34.78 -54.95 11.74
CA PRO A 201 33.45 -55.11 11.14
C PRO A 201 32.38 -54.13 11.67
N GLN A 202 32.60 -53.52 12.84
CA GLN A 202 31.63 -52.65 13.50
C GLN A 202 31.38 -51.31 12.77
N ASP A 203 32.34 -50.81 12.00
CA ASP A 203 32.17 -49.57 11.25
C ASP A 203 31.26 -49.73 10.01
N GLN A 204 31.16 -50.95 9.46
CA GLN A 204 30.29 -51.23 8.32
C GLN A 204 28.81 -51.21 8.74
N GLU A 205 28.49 -51.85 9.86
CA GLU A 205 27.13 -51.92 10.39
C GLU A 205 26.57 -50.52 10.72
N HIS A 206 27.40 -49.65 11.30
CA HIS A 206 26.98 -48.28 11.61
C HIS A 206 26.74 -47.43 10.35
N ARG A 207 27.54 -47.63 9.29
CA ARG A 207 27.35 -46.98 7.98
C ARG A 207 26.09 -47.47 7.26
N GLU A 208 25.73 -48.73 7.43
CA GLU A 208 24.49 -49.28 6.88
C GLU A 208 23.26 -48.74 7.60
N ALA A 209 23.30 -48.67 8.94
CA ALA A 209 22.25 -48.04 9.74
C ALA A 209 22.06 -46.56 9.38
N GLN A 210 23.15 -45.79 9.20
CA GLN A 210 23.06 -44.40 8.73
C GLN A 210 22.46 -44.28 7.33
N ARG A 211 22.80 -45.20 6.41
CA ARG A 211 22.19 -45.23 5.06
C ARG A 211 20.70 -45.52 5.12
N GLN A 212 20.26 -46.47 5.94
CA GLN A 212 18.84 -46.76 6.14
C GLN A 212 18.09 -45.57 6.75
N ALA A 213 18.69 -44.89 7.74
CA ALA A 213 18.10 -43.69 8.34
C ALA A 213 17.97 -42.55 7.32
N ALA A 214 18.96 -42.35 6.44
CA ALA A 214 18.89 -41.36 5.37
C ALA A 214 17.77 -41.68 4.36
N LEU A 215 17.60 -42.95 3.99
CA LEU A 215 16.51 -43.38 3.10
C LEU A 215 15.14 -43.10 3.73
N ALA A 216 14.97 -43.39 5.02
CA ALA A 216 13.72 -43.10 5.74
C ALA A 216 13.41 -41.58 5.79
N GLN A 217 14.43 -40.74 5.97
CA GLN A 217 14.26 -39.28 5.93
C GLN A 217 13.83 -38.78 4.54
N ILE A 218 14.43 -39.32 3.47
CA ILE A 218 14.06 -38.99 2.09
C ILE A 218 12.60 -39.37 1.83
N GLU A 219 12.16 -40.54 2.30
CA GLU A 219 10.77 -40.99 2.15
C GLU A 219 9.79 -40.09 2.91
N GLN A 220 10.15 -39.67 4.13
CA GLN A 220 9.34 -38.72 4.91
C GLN A 220 9.19 -37.37 4.19
N VAL A 221 10.27 -36.83 3.62
CA VAL A 221 10.24 -35.59 2.83
C VAL A 221 9.38 -35.77 1.58
N ARG A 222 9.48 -36.92 0.90
CA ARG A 222 8.68 -37.23 -0.29
C ARG A 222 7.19 -37.26 0.03
N LEU A 223 6.79 -37.89 1.14
CA LEU A 223 5.40 -37.92 1.60
C LEU A 223 4.90 -36.52 1.98
N LEU A 224 5.75 -35.70 2.60
CA LEU A 224 5.40 -34.31 2.93
C LEU A 224 5.18 -33.48 1.66
N ILE A 225 6.06 -33.58 0.67
CA ILE A 225 5.92 -32.88 -0.62
C ILE A 225 4.61 -33.30 -1.29
N LEU A 226 4.34 -34.60 -1.39
CA LEU A 226 3.11 -35.11 -1.98
C LEU A 226 1.85 -34.59 -1.25
N GLY A 227 1.90 -34.52 0.09
CA GLY A 227 0.80 -33.96 0.88
C GLY A 227 0.64 -32.44 0.75
N ILE A 228 1.72 -31.72 0.43
CA ILE A 228 1.67 -30.28 0.13
C ILE A 228 1.07 -30.06 -1.26
N ASP A 229 1.50 -30.82 -2.25
CA ASP A 229 1.00 -30.75 -3.63
C ASP A 229 -0.51 -31.02 -3.66
N GLN A 230 -0.98 -32.08 -2.99
CA GLN A 230 -2.41 -32.38 -2.89
C GLN A 230 -3.22 -31.23 -2.26
N LYS A 231 -2.66 -30.55 -1.25
CA LYS A 231 -3.32 -29.39 -0.62
C LYS A 231 -3.31 -28.15 -1.52
N LEU A 232 -2.30 -28.00 -2.36
CA LEU A 232 -2.23 -26.92 -3.35
C LEU A 232 -3.27 -27.16 -4.45
N ASP A 233 -3.36 -28.37 -5.00
CA ASP A 233 -4.34 -28.73 -6.02
C ASP A 233 -5.78 -28.48 -5.53
N MET A 234 -6.11 -28.91 -4.31
CA MET A 234 -7.44 -28.65 -3.73
C MET A 234 -7.75 -27.16 -3.55
N ARG A 235 -6.73 -26.33 -3.25
CA ARG A 235 -6.91 -24.87 -3.13
C ARG A 235 -7.08 -24.24 -4.51
N GLU A 236 -6.32 -24.70 -5.49
CA GLU A 236 -6.43 -24.25 -6.87
C GLU A 236 -7.83 -24.53 -7.42
N GLU A 237 -8.34 -25.76 -7.29
CA GLU A 237 -9.71 -26.08 -7.70
C GLU A 237 -10.76 -25.19 -7.03
N LYS A 238 -10.59 -24.88 -5.74
CA LYS A 238 -11.51 -24.00 -5.01
C LYS A 238 -11.45 -22.56 -5.51
N LEU A 239 -10.24 -22.06 -5.80
CA LEU A 239 -10.05 -20.72 -6.36
C LEU A 239 -10.64 -20.64 -7.77
N THR A 240 -10.39 -21.63 -8.62
CA THR A 240 -10.96 -21.70 -9.98
C THR A 240 -12.48 -21.68 -9.94
N LYS A 241 -13.12 -22.47 -9.06
CA LYS A 241 -14.59 -22.43 -8.87
C LYS A 241 -15.10 -21.07 -8.38
N MET A 242 -14.35 -20.38 -7.52
CA MET A 242 -14.72 -19.04 -7.06
C MET A 242 -14.62 -18.00 -8.18
N VAL A 243 -13.57 -18.05 -9.00
CA VAL A 243 -13.38 -17.17 -10.16
C VAL A 243 -14.51 -17.40 -11.16
N GLU A 244 -14.80 -18.66 -11.52
CA GLU A 244 -15.88 -19.00 -12.45
C GLU A 244 -17.24 -18.48 -11.96
N ARG A 245 -17.51 -18.60 -10.65
CA ARG A 245 -18.74 -18.05 -10.04
C ARG A 245 -18.79 -16.53 -10.14
N ALA A 246 -17.70 -15.84 -9.82
CA ALA A 246 -17.61 -14.38 -9.87
C ALA A 246 -17.79 -13.86 -11.31
N GLU A 247 -17.18 -14.52 -12.30
CA GLU A 247 -17.37 -14.22 -13.72
C GLU A 247 -18.81 -14.49 -14.19
N GLY A 248 -19.43 -15.56 -13.69
CA GLY A 248 -20.83 -15.86 -13.94
C GLY A 248 -21.78 -14.78 -13.39
N GLU A 249 -21.52 -14.31 -12.17
CA GLU A 249 -22.26 -13.20 -11.57
C GLU A 249 -22.02 -11.89 -12.34
N GLY A 250 -20.77 -11.60 -12.74
CA GLY A 250 -20.42 -10.46 -13.59
C GLY A 250 -21.22 -10.42 -14.89
N ARG A 251 -21.27 -11.54 -15.63
CA ARG A 251 -22.07 -11.66 -16.87
C ARG A 251 -23.57 -11.43 -16.64
N ARG A 252 -24.11 -11.87 -15.50
CA ARG A 252 -25.51 -11.62 -15.12
C ARG A 252 -25.77 -10.14 -14.85
N TYR A 253 -24.85 -9.46 -14.17
CA TYR A 253 -24.97 -8.02 -13.93
C TYR A 253 -24.88 -7.23 -15.22
N GLU A 254 -23.95 -7.56 -16.12
CA GLU A 254 -23.84 -6.93 -17.44
C GLU A 254 -25.12 -7.13 -18.27
N SER A 255 -25.69 -8.33 -18.28
CA SER A 255 -26.93 -8.61 -19.00
C SER A 255 -28.10 -7.78 -18.48
N LYS A 256 -28.26 -7.69 -17.15
CA LYS A 256 -29.30 -6.85 -16.52
C LYS A 256 -29.06 -5.36 -16.74
N ALA A 257 -27.80 -4.92 -16.73
CA ALA A 257 -27.45 -3.54 -17.02
C ALA A 257 -27.79 -3.18 -18.47
N ALA A 258 -27.48 -4.07 -19.43
CA ALA A 258 -27.86 -3.90 -20.82
C ALA A 258 -29.39 -3.87 -21.02
N GLU A 259 -30.13 -4.75 -20.34
CA GLU A 259 -31.60 -4.75 -20.36
C GLU A 259 -32.20 -3.46 -19.78
N ALA A 260 -31.70 -2.99 -18.63
CA ALA A 260 -32.15 -1.75 -18.01
C ALA A 260 -31.85 -0.51 -18.90
N GLN A 261 -30.71 -0.53 -19.59
CA GLN A 261 -30.36 0.50 -20.57
C GLN A 261 -31.28 0.46 -21.80
N ALA A 262 -31.59 -0.73 -22.32
CA ALA A 262 -32.51 -0.90 -23.44
C ALA A 262 -33.97 -0.51 -23.08
N ALA A 263 -34.38 -0.75 -21.83
CA ALA A 263 -35.71 -0.39 -21.34
C ALA A 263 -35.88 1.12 -21.06
N GLY A 264 -34.84 1.94 -21.25
CA GLY A 264 -34.92 3.39 -21.04
C GLY A 264 -35.15 3.79 -19.57
N VAL A 265 -34.87 2.91 -18.62
CA VAL A 265 -35.11 3.12 -17.17
C VAL A 265 -33.99 3.95 -16.52
N MET A 266 -32.88 4.18 -17.21
CA MET A 266 -31.82 5.10 -16.78
C MET A 266 -31.96 6.46 -17.47
N HIS A 267 -32.83 7.31 -16.92
CA HIS A 267 -32.82 8.77 -17.10
C HIS A 267 -32.72 9.47 -15.74
#